data_AF-A0A0R1H035-F1
#
_entry.id   AF-A0A0R1H035-F1
#
_cell.length_a   1.000
_cell.length_b   1.000
_cell.length_c   1.000
_cell.angle_alpha   90.00
_cell.angle_beta   90.00
_cell.angle_gamma   90.00
#
_symmetry.space_group_name_H-M   'P 1'
#
loop_
_entity.id
_entity.type
_entity.pdbx_description
1 polymer ?
#
loop_
_entity_poly.entity_id
_entity_poly.type
_entity_poly.pdbx_seq_one_letter_code
_entity_poly.pdbx_strand_id
1 'polypeptide(L)'
;MTTVSLNKQYLQCVAFVMARLQTFDQSFRDYELKHYQMVQQQTDSQANWERSRQNYLQLVTRFETLDCPACYATVHAALTTALTEYATVTAELMQVVTTPQQTTYQAIGQRRQEILQSILALVSQNPAVASAS
;
A
#
# COMPACT_ATOMS: atom_id res chain seq x y z
N MET A 1 -29.70 2.57 -7.24
CA MET A 1 -28.62 3.43 -6.71
C MET A 1 -28.35 4.51 -7.74
N THR A 2 -28.34 5.80 -7.38
CA THR A 2 -28.03 6.86 -8.36
C THR A 2 -26.53 6.85 -8.67
N THR A 3 -26.15 7.17 -9.92
CA THR A 3 -24.74 7.26 -10.36
C THR A 3 -23.89 8.18 -9.49
N VAL A 4 -24.48 9.27 -8.98
CA VAL A 4 -23.83 10.20 -8.03
C VAL A 4 -23.52 9.52 -6.69
N SER A 5 -24.41 8.65 -6.20
CA SER A 5 -24.22 7.91 -4.95
C SER A 5 -23.08 6.89 -5.08
N LEU A 6 -23.03 6.15 -6.20
CA LEU A 6 -21.97 5.17 -6.45
C LEU A 6 -20.60 5.84 -6.58
N ASN A 7 -20.50 6.95 -7.32
CA ASN A 7 -19.24 7.70 -7.45
C ASN A 7 -18.71 8.18 -6.10
N LYS A 8 -19.58 8.76 -5.25
CA LYS A 8 -19.18 9.23 -3.93
C LYS A 8 -18.67 8.09 -3.05
N GLN A 9 -19.36 6.94 -3.05
CA GLN A 9 -18.93 5.77 -2.28
C GLN A 9 -17.60 5.21 -2.77
N TYR A 10 -17.41 5.11 -4.08
CA TYR A 10 -16.14 4.69 -4.67
C TYR A 10 -14.97 5.57 -4.20
N LEU A 11 -15.13 6.89 -4.27
CA LEU A 11 -14.09 7.84 -3.83
C LEU A 11 -13.79 7.73 -2.33
N GLN A 12 -14.79 7.47 -1.50
CA GLN A 12 -14.59 7.19 -0.07
C GLN A 12 -13.79 5.90 0.15
N CYS A 13 -14.04 4.85 -0.64
CA CYS A 13 -13.26 3.62 -0.60
C CYS A 13 -11.80 3.85 -1.02
N VAL A 14 -11.57 4.66 -2.08
CA VAL A 14 -10.21 5.05 -2.49
C VAL A 14 -9.49 5.78 -1.35
N ALA A 15 -10.12 6.80 -0.76
CA ALA A 15 -9.54 7.53 0.38
C ALA A 15 -9.21 6.61 1.57
N PHE A 16 -10.11 5.67 1.88
CA PHE A 16 -9.89 4.70 2.94
C PHE A 16 -8.70 3.78 2.66
N VAL A 17 -8.57 3.26 1.44
CA VAL A 17 -7.45 2.40 1.05
C VAL A 17 -6.13 3.17 1.07
N MET A 18 -6.12 4.44 0.65
CA MET A 18 -4.93 5.28 0.74
C MET A 18 -4.48 5.55 2.18
N ALA A 19 -5.41 5.81 3.10
CA ALA A 19 -5.10 5.93 4.52
C ALA A 19 -4.53 4.63 5.11
N ARG A 20 -5.03 3.48 4.65
CA ARG A 20 -4.53 2.16 5.07
C ARG A 20 -3.16 1.83 4.48
N LEU A 21 -2.87 2.26 3.25
CA LEU A 21 -1.53 2.19 2.67
C LEU A 21 -0.52 2.96 3.52
N GLN A 22 -0.85 4.18 3.97
CA GLN A 22 0.01 4.96 4.86
C GLN A 22 0.26 4.27 6.20
N THR A 23 -0.78 3.66 6.78
CA THR A 23 -0.65 2.90 8.04
C THR A 23 0.25 1.67 7.86
N PHE A 24 0.08 0.94 6.75
CA PHE A 24 0.92 -0.19 6.40
C PHE A 24 2.39 0.23 6.16
N ASP A 25 2.59 1.34 5.45
CA ASP A 25 3.90 1.95 5.21
C ASP A 25 4.63 2.25 6.53
N GLN A 26 3.93 2.90 7.46
CA GLN A 26 4.48 3.25 8.76
C GLN A 26 4.86 1.99 9.57
N SER A 27 4.00 0.97 9.56
CA SER A 27 4.29 -0.31 10.22
C SER A 27 5.56 -0.97 9.70
N PHE A 28 5.87 -0.83 8.41
CA PHE A 28 7.13 -1.33 7.85
C PHE A 28 8.32 -0.47 8.30
N ARG A 29 8.22 0.86 8.26
CA ARG A 29 9.29 1.75 8.75
C ARG A 29 9.60 1.53 10.23
N ASP A 30 8.59 1.28 11.04
CA ASP A 30 8.77 0.97 12.46
C ASP A 30 9.51 -0.36 12.65
N TYR A 31 9.21 -1.37 11.82
CA TYR A 31 9.95 -2.64 11.79
C TYR A 31 11.41 -2.44 11.37
N GLU A 32 11.63 -1.68 10.29
CA GLU A 32 12.94 -1.35 9.77
C GLU A 32 13.80 -0.63 10.83
N LEU A 33 13.25 0.39 11.49
CA LEU A 33 13.91 1.14 12.56
C LEU A 33 14.31 0.23 13.73
N LYS A 34 13.40 -0.63 14.19
CA LYS A 34 13.67 -1.59 15.27
C LYS A 34 14.76 -2.59 14.89
N HIS A 35 14.79 -3.01 13.62
CA HIS A 35 15.81 -3.91 13.12
C HIS A 35 17.19 -3.24 13.08
N TYR A 36 17.28 -2.00 12.60
CA TYR A 36 18.54 -1.24 12.56
C TYR A 36 19.04 -0.81 13.95
N GLN A 37 18.15 -0.59 14.92
CA GLN A 37 18.50 -0.15 16.27
C GLN A 37 19.02 -1.28 17.21
N MET A 38 19.16 -2.53 16.74
CA MET A 38 19.71 -3.67 17.50
C MET A 38 19.10 -3.86 18.92
N VAL A 39 17.78 -3.70 19.08
CA VAL A 39 17.11 -4.04 20.35
C VAL A 39 16.52 -5.44 20.26
N GLN A 40 16.83 -6.28 21.26
CA GLN A 40 16.58 -7.73 21.38
C GLN A 40 15.10 -8.21 21.33
N GLN A 41 14.18 -7.51 20.64
CA GLN A 41 12.74 -7.82 20.56
C GLN A 41 12.28 -8.20 19.15
N GLN A 42 13.05 -9.04 18.45
CA GLN A 42 12.79 -9.37 17.04
C GLN A 42 11.53 -10.24 16.80
N THR A 43 11.15 -11.11 17.73
CA THR A 43 10.07 -12.11 17.52
C THR A 43 8.68 -11.48 17.38
N ASP A 44 8.32 -10.49 18.19
CA ASP A 44 7.01 -9.84 18.12
C ASP A 44 6.88 -8.90 16.91
N SER A 45 8.00 -8.29 16.50
CA SER A 45 8.01 -7.30 15.42
C SER A 45 7.73 -7.93 14.06
N GLN A 46 8.27 -9.13 13.80
CA GLN A 46 8.02 -9.86 12.55
C GLN A 46 6.59 -10.39 12.45
N ALA A 47 6.06 -10.97 13.54
CA ALA A 47 4.69 -11.48 13.56
C ALA A 47 3.65 -10.36 13.41
N ASN A 48 3.90 -9.20 14.03
CA ASN A 48 3.04 -8.03 13.89
C ASN A 48 3.08 -7.45 12.48
N TRP A 49 4.26 -7.40 11.85
CA TRP A 49 4.39 -6.98 10.46
C TRP A 49 3.65 -7.94 9.51
N GLU A 50 3.80 -9.26 9.67
CA GLU A 50 3.14 -10.22 8.79
C GLU A 50 1.61 -10.12 8.92
N ARG A 51 1.10 -9.93 10.15
CA ARG A 51 -0.32 -9.65 10.37
C ARG A 51 -0.77 -8.37 9.67
N SER A 52 0.03 -7.30 9.74
CA SER A 52 -0.24 -6.03 9.06
C SER A 52 -0.30 -6.22 7.54
N ARG A 53 0.64 -6.98 6.97
CA ARG A 53 0.68 -7.34 5.55
C ARG A 53 -0.56 -8.12 5.12
N GLN A 54 -0.93 -9.16 5.87
CA GLN A 54 -2.12 -9.97 5.56
C GLN A 54 -3.40 -9.12 5.60
N ASN A 55 -3.55 -8.27 6.61
CA ASN A 55 -4.68 -7.35 6.71
C ASN A 55 -4.74 -6.37 5.53
N TYR A 56 -3.58 -5.85 5.11
CA TYR A 56 -3.48 -4.96 3.96
C TYR A 56 -3.83 -5.68 2.65
N LEU A 57 -3.32 -6.90 2.41
CA LEU A 57 -3.67 -7.69 1.23
C LEU A 57 -5.16 -8.01 1.17
N GLN A 58 -5.77 -8.42 2.30
CA GLN A 58 -7.21 -8.64 2.36
C GLN A 58 -8.01 -7.38 2.03
N LEU A 59 -7.53 -6.21 2.45
CA LEU A 59 -8.14 -4.93 2.08
C LEU A 59 -8.02 -4.66 0.58
N VAL A 60 -6.84 -4.89 -0.01
CA VAL A 60 -6.63 -4.70 -1.47
C VAL A 60 -7.52 -5.64 -2.27
N THR A 61 -7.66 -6.91 -1.88
CA THR A 61 -8.59 -7.85 -2.52
C THR A 61 -10.04 -7.37 -2.42
N ARG A 62 -10.46 -6.84 -1.27
CA ARG A 62 -11.81 -6.26 -1.14
C ARG A 62 -11.98 -5.04 -2.04
N PHE A 63 -10.96 -4.17 -2.10
CA PHE A 63 -10.95 -3.01 -2.97
C PHE A 63 -11.06 -3.41 -4.44
N GLU A 64 -10.29 -4.39 -4.89
CA GLU A 64 -10.37 -4.96 -6.25
C GLU A 64 -11.80 -5.34 -6.63
N THR A 65 -12.51 -6.01 -5.70
CA THR A 65 -13.88 -6.49 -5.90
C THR A 65 -14.98 -5.43 -5.74
N LEU A 66 -14.63 -4.17 -5.45
CA LEU A 66 -15.64 -3.10 -5.32
C LEU A 66 -16.34 -2.83 -6.65
N ASP A 67 -17.63 -2.52 -6.56
CA ASP A 67 -18.39 -1.97 -7.67
C ASP A 67 -17.80 -0.61 -8.08
N CYS A 68 -16.97 -0.63 -9.13
CA CYS A 68 -16.31 0.54 -9.66
C CYS A 68 -17.18 1.19 -10.75
N PRO A 69 -17.46 2.50 -10.67
CA PRO A 69 -18.03 3.25 -11.78
C PRO A 69 -17.18 3.12 -13.04
N ALA A 70 -17.81 2.99 -14.22
CA ALA A 70 -17.11 2.81 -15.48
C ALA A 70 -16.08 3.93 -15.77
N CYS A 71 -16.34 5.17 -15.32
CA CYS A 71 -15.41 6.29 -15.47
C CYS A 71 -14.10 6.14 -14.68
N TYR A 72 -14.04 5.26 -13.69
CA TYR A 72 -12.85 5.00 -12.89
C TYR A 72 -12.22 3.63 -13.16
N ALA A 73 -12.78 2.79 -14.04
CA ALA A 73 -12.37 1.40 -14.23
C ALA A 73 -10.86 1.23 -14.50
N THR A 74 -10.29 2.06 -15.39
CA THR A 74 -8.85 2.03 -15.69
C THR A 74 -7.99 2.39 -14.48
N VAL A 75 -8.39 3.43 -13.73
CA VAL A 75 -7.69 3.90 -12.53
C VAL A 75 -7.79 2.86 -11.41
N HIS A 76 -8.96 2.24 -11.27
CA HIS A 76 -9.24 1.19 -10.30
C HIS A 76 -8.32 -0.02 -10.50
N ALA A 77 -8.22 -0.50 -11.74
CA ALA A 77 -7.34 -1.61 -12.09
C ALA A 77 -5.87 -1.24 -11.82
N ALA A 78 -5.43 -0.06 -12.26
CA ALA A 78 -4.06 0.41 -12.04
C ALA A 78 -3.72 0.56 -10.55
N LEU A 79 -4.63 1.12 -9.74
CA LEU A 79 -4.47 1.24 -8.29
C LEU A 79 -4.38 -0.13 -7.63
N THR A 80 -5.25 -1.06 -7.98
CA THR A 80 -5.24 -2.41 -7.41
C THR A 80 -3.91 -3.13 -7.71
N THR A 81 -3.42 -3.05 -8.95
CA THR A 81 -2.12 -3.61 -9.34
C THR A 81 -0.99 -2.96 -8.52
N ALA A 82 -0.93 -1.63 -8.46
CA ALA A 82 0.12 -0.92 -7.77
C ALA A 82 0.11 -1.17 -6.24
N LEU A 83 -1.07 -1.22 -5.62
CA LEU A 83 -1.22 -1.53 -4.19
C LEU A 83 -0.77 -2.96 -3.86
N THR A 84 -1.04 -3.93 -4.75
CA THR A 84 -0.59 -5.32 -4.62
C THR A 84 0.92 -5.43 -4.80
N GLU A 85 1.47 -4.76 -5.80
CA GLU A 85 2.91 -4.71 -6.04
C GLU A 85 3.64 -4.07 -4.86
N TYR A 86 3.06 -3.02 -4.28
CA TYR A 86 3.60 -2.36 -3.08
C TYR A 86 3.77 -3.32 -1.90
N ALA A 87 2.76 -4.14 -1.62
CA ALA A 87 2.82 -5.14 -0.56
C ALA A 87 3.89 -6.20 -0.83
N THR A 88 4.01 -6.63 -2.10
CA THR A 88 5.01 -7.62 -2.53
C THR A 88 6.43 -7.08 -2.35
N VAL A 89 6.72 -5.88 -2.88
CA VAL A 89 8.04 -5.24 -2.78
C VAL A 89 8.40 -4.91 -1.33
N THR A 90 7.42 -4.54 -0.50
CA THR A 90 7.65 -4.33 0.94
C THR A 90 7.99 -5.65 1.67
N ALA A 91 7.41 -6.78 1.24
CA ALA A 91 7.77 -8.09 1.74
C ALA A 91 9.17 -8.56 1.31
N GLU A 92 9.55 -8.26 0.06
CA GLU A 92 10.91 -8.50 -0.44
C GLU A 92 11.94 -7.70 0.39
N LEU A 93 11.65 -6.42 0.68
CA LEU A 93 12.49 -5.60 1.56
C LEU A 93 12.63 -6.20 2.94
N MET A 94 11.55 -6.70 3.55
CA MET A 94 11.64 -7.35 4.86
C MET A 94 12.62 -8.55 4.84
N GLN A 95 12.61 -9.37 3.79
CA GLN A 95 13.56 -10.49 3.66
C GLN A 95 15.00 -10.00 3.57
N VAL A 96 15.26 -8.95 2.79
CA VAL A 96 16.61 -8.38 2.63
C VAL A 96 17.09 -7.66 3.89
N VAL A 97 16.18 -7.04 4.66
CA VAL A 97 16.51 -6.48 5.99
C VAL A 97 17.09 -7.56 6.90
N THR A 98 16.53 -8.79 6.86
CA THR A 98 17.03 -9.90 7.69
C THR A 98 18.30 -10.56 7.16
N THR A 99 18.62 -10.42 5.87
CA THR A 99 19.81 -10.98 5.23
C THR A 99 20.51 -9.90 4.39
N PRO A 100 21.32 -9.04 5.03
CA PRO A 100 21.73 -7.78 4.42
C PRO A 100 22.67 -7.98 3.23
N GLN A 101 22.14 -7.67 2.03
CA GLN A 101 22.93 -7.31 0.85
C GLN A 101 22.58 -5.86 0.50
N GLN A 102 23.51 -4.93 0.76
CA GLN A 102 23.25 -3.49 0.69
C GLN A 102 22.76 -3.02 -0.69
N THR A 103 23.34 -3.56 -1.77
CA THR A 103 22.92 -3.27 -3.15
C THR A 103 21.49 -3.72 -3.43
N THR A 104 21.14 -4.92 -2.97
CA THR A 104 19.79 -5.49 -3.13
C THR A 104 18.76 -4.68 -2.35
N TYR A 105 19.11 -4.25 -1.13
CA TYR A 105 18.24 -3.42 -0.31
C TYR A 105 17.92 -2.07 -0.97
N GLN A 106 18.95 -1.39 -1.50
CA GLN A 106 18.77 -0.11 -2.19
C GLN A 106 17.90 -0.23 -3.44
N ALA A 107 18.13 -1.27 -4.25
CA ALA A 107 17.35 -1.49 -5.47
C ALA A 107 15.86 -1.73 -5.17
N ILE A 108 15.54 -2.57 -4.19
CA ILE A 108 14.15 -2.84 -3.81
C ILE A 108 13.52 -1.61 -3.11
N GLY A 109 14.30 -0.88 -2.32
CA GLY A 109 13.89 0.39 -1.70
C GLY A 109 13.50 1.45 -2.73
N GLN A 110 14.29 1.57 -3.81
CA GLN A 110 13.97 2.47 -4.92
C GLN A 110 12.69 2.04 -5.64
N ARG A 111 12.56 0.76 -5.99
CA ARG A 111 11.34 0.23 -6.62
C ARG A 111 10.09 0.48 -5.77
N ARG A 112 10.19 0.29 -4.45
CA ARG A 112 9.10 0.60 -3.51
C ARG A 112 8.69 2.07 -3.59
N GLN A 113 9.67 2.98 -3.63
CA GLN A 113 9.41 4.41 -3.71
C GLN A 113 8.75 4.77 -5.05
N GLU A 114 9.20 4.19 -6.16
CA GLU A 114 8.61 4.39 -7.50
C GLU A 114 7.14 3.95 -7.54
N ILE A 115 6.82 2.80 -6.95
CA ILE A 115 5.43 2.31 -6.82
C ILE A 115 4.60 3.26 -5.95
N LEU A 116 5.14 3.74 -4.82
CA LEU A 116 4.42 4.70 -3.98
C LEU A 116 4.10 5.99 -4.73
N GLN A 117 5.06 6.50 -5.51
CA GLN A 117 4.85 7.68 -6.35
C GLN A 117 3.82 7.43 -7.45
N SER A 118 3.81 6.24 -8.07
CA SER A 118 2.80 5.90 -9.09
C SER A 118 1.39 5.83 -8.51
N ILE A 119 1.22 5.29 -7.30
CA ILE A 119 -0.06 5.29 -6.59
C ILE A 119 -0.53 6.73 -6.33
N LEU A 120 0.35 7.59 -5.81
CA LEU A 120 0.03 9.01 -5.55
C LEU A 120 -0.32 9.76 -6.84
N ALA A 121 0.35 9.45 -7.94
CA ALA A 121 0.05 10.01 -9.26
C ALA A 121 -1.34 9.60 -9.77
N LEU A 122 -1.70 8.31 -9.63
CA LEU A 122 -3.02 7.80 -10.03
C LEU A 122 -4.17 8.46 -9.26
N VAL A 123 -3.96 8.71 -7.98
CA VAL A 123 -4.92 9.38 -7.09
C VAL A 123 -5.04 10.87 -7.40
N SER A 124 -3.92 11.57 -7.62
CA SER A 124 -3.89 13.02 -7.85
C SER A 124 -4.37 13.44 -9.25
N GLN A 125 -4.19 12.60 -10.27
CA GLN A 125 -4.66 12.88 -11.64
C GLN A 125 -6.18 12.75 -11.80
N ASN A 126 -6.90 12.31 -10.76
CA ASN A 126 -8.36 12.26 -10.75
C ASN A 126 -8.93 13.39 -9.86
N PRO A 127 -9.42 14.51 -10.44
CA PRO A 127 -9.88 15.68 -9.68
C PRO A 127 -11.03 15.36 -8.70
N ALA A 128 -11.81 14.31 -8.97
CA ALA A 128 -12.85 13.83 -8.08
C ALA A 128 -12.30 13.16 -6.80
N VAL A 129 -11.11 12.54 -6.87
CA VAL A 129 -10.43 11.88 -5.73
C VAL A 129 -9.69 12.92 -4.88
N ALA A 130 -9.04 13.90 -5.53
CA ALA A 130 -8.32 14.99 -4.84
C ALA A 130 -9.25 15.91 -4.01
N SER A 131 -10.54 15.98 -4.35
CA SER A 131 -11.53 16.84 -3.68
C SER A 131 -12.22 16.18 -2.47
N ALA A 132 -11.91 14.90 -2.18
CA ALA A 132 -12.54 14.11 -1.11
C ALA A 132 -11.64 13.97 0.15
N SER A 133 -10.48 14.64 0.15
CA SER A 133 -9.49 14.65 1.23
C SER A 133 -9.60 15.91 2.08
#